data_AF-A0A8I3AR39-F1
#
_entry.id   AF-A0A8I3AR39-F1
#
_cell.length_a   1.000
_cell.length_b   1.000
_cell.length_c   1.000
_cell.angle_alpha   90.00
_cell.angle_beta   90.00
_cell.angle_gamma   90.00
#
_symmetry.space_group_name_H-M   'P 1'
#
loop_
_entity.id
_entity.type
_entity.pdbx_description
1 polymer ?
#
loop_
_entity_poly.entity_id
_entity_poly.type
_entity_poly.pdbx_seq_one_letter_code
_entity_poly.pdbx_strand_id
1 'polypeptide(L)'
;MTPEGIPSKKPIITLDILNKHNSSSDCWIAVHNKVWDITGFIGEHPGGPSVLLRCAGSNATKSFDQVHAPDIIEELPKEKFKGFLEEPSSDVSASAAQCAAERDTTTAPTNEVPPLESVLSAADFEVVASKALTPKTWAFYSSAATDLITHAPFFIAPAAMARLVHPDGELALSRASANEGIIQSISSNASYTLRSIMTAAPATQPFFFQLYINSERQKTIEILKSARSLGIKAIFVTVDAPVPGKREADERAAQAVTVRSAISGGKSSKDKKGSGLGRLMAQYIDKSLTWNDLSWIREASGVPIVLKGVQTADDAKMAVDYGVDAILLSNHGGRSLDGYVVATSRLGQS
;
A
#
# COMPACT_ATOMS: atom_id res chain seq x y z
N MET A 1 12.31 28.42 -51.56
CA MET A 1 12.15 27.14 -50.82
C MET A 1 10.98 27.31 -49.88
N THR A 2 9.87 26.66 -50.16
CA THR A 2 8.68 26.59 -49.31
C THR A 2 8.77 25.33 -48.44
N PRO A 3 8.40 25.35 -47.14
CA PRO A 3 8.43 24.15 -46.31
C PRO A 3 7.34 23.14 -46.75
N GLU A 4 7.78 22.19 -47.58
CA GLU A 4 7.48 20.75 -47.56
C GLU A 4 6.05 20.27 -47.22
N GLY A 5 5.33 19.80 -48.26
CA GLY A 5 5.05 18.36 -48.31
C GLY A 5 3.62 17.83 -48.10
N ILE A 6 2.55 18.64 -48.06
CA ILE A 6 1.18 18.11 -48.01
C ILE A 6 0.54 18.19 -49.40
N PRO A 7 0.10 17.07 -50.02
CA PRO A 7 -0.65 17.11 -51.28
C PRO A 7 -1.92 17.95 -51.12
N SER A 8 -2.09 18.96 -51.96
CA SER A 8 -3.28 19.81 -51.97
C SER A 8 -4.50 18.98 -52.39
N LYS A 9 -5.46 18.86 -51.47
CA LYS A 9 -6.70 18.06 -51.46
C LYS A 9 -6.55 16.56 -51.15
N LYS A 10 -6.60 16.25 -49.85
CA LYS A 10 -7.03 14.92 -49.36
C LYS A 10 -8.46 14.63 -49.86
N PRO A 11 -8.81 13.36 -50.14
CA PRO A 11 -10.09 12.98 -50.74
C PRO A 11 -11.29 13.24 -49.82
N ILE A 12 -12.46 13.42 -50.43
CA ILE A 12 -13.75 13.30 -49.74
C ILE A 12 -14.09 11.81 -49.68
N ILE A 13 -14.42 11.32 -48.49
CA ILE A 13 -14.72 9.92 -48.20
C ILE A 13 -16.22 9.81 -47.92
N THR A 14 -16.90 8.94 -48.65
CA THR A 14 -18.34 8.68 -48.44
C THR A 14 -18.54 7.74 -47.24
N LEU A 15 -19.76 7.73 -46.69
CA LEU A 15 -20.09 6.81 -45.59
C LEU A 15 -19.91 5.33 -46.00
N ASP A 16 -20.22 4.98 -47.25
CA ASP A 16 -20.04 3.62 -47.78
C ASP A 16 -18.58 3.18 -47.84
N ILE A 17 -17.65 4.12 -48.10
CA ILE A 17 -16.22 3.83 -48.07
C ILE A 17 -15.81 3.64 -46.60
N LEU A 18 -16.20 4.56 -45.72
CA LEU A 18 -15.88 4.48 -44.29
C LEU A 18 -16.35 3.15 -43.67
N ASN A 19 -17.59 2.74 -43.96
CA ASN A 19 -18.22 1.52 -43.44
C ASN A 19 -17.46 0.23 -43.80
N LYS A 20 -16.63 0.22 -44.86
CA LYS A 20 -15.82 -0.95 -45.25
C LYS A 20 -14.63 -1.17 -44.30
N HIS A 21 -14.17 -0.13 -43.62
CA HIS A 21 -13.04 -0.16 -42.71
C HIS A 21 -13.53 -0.34 -41.26
N ASN A 22 -14.19 -1.48 -40.99
CA ASN A 22 -14.92 -1.74 -39.75
C ASN A 22 -14.37 -2.93 -38.92
N SER A 23 -13.12 -3.33 -39.15
CA SER A 23 -12.51 -4.53 -38.54
C SER A 23 -11.24 -4.20 -37.75
N SER A 24 -10.78 -5.09 -36.87
CA SER A 24 -9.56 -4.85 -36.08
C SER A 24 -8.28 -4.76 -36.91
N SER A 25 -8.26 -5.36 -38.09
CA SER A 25 -7.14 -5.30 -39.05
C SER A 25 -7.27 -4.19 -40.08
N ASP A 26 -8.41 -3.50 -40.13
CA ASP A 26 -8.67 -2.37 -41.02
C ASP A 26 -9.82 -1.53 -40.45
N CYS A 27 -9.46 -0.49 -39.69
CA CYS A 27 -10.39 0.29 -38.87
C CYS A 27 -10.21 1.78 -39.09
N TRP A 28 -11.23 2.41 -39.70
CA TRP A 28 -11.29 3.87 -39.83
C TRP A 28 -12.46 4.40 -39.02
N ILE A 29 -12.31 5.63 -38.52
CA ILE A 29 -13.40 6.37 -37.85
C ILE A 29 -13.46 7.79 -38.38
N ALA A 30 -14.64 8.40 -38.32
CA ALA A 30 -14.80 9.82 -38.57
C ALA A 30 -15.08 10.60 -37.28
N VAL A 31 -14.36 11.69 -37.07
CA VAL A 31 -14.53 12.63 -35.93
C VAL A 31 -14.43 14.04 -36.47
N HIS A 32 -15.42 14.90 -36.17
CA HIS A 32 -15.50 16.28 -36.66
C HIS A 32 -15.23 16.41 -38.16
N ASN A 33 -15.90 15.58 -38.97
CA ASN A 33 -15.76 15.49 -40.44
C ASN A 33 -14.36 15.09 -40.95
N LYS A 34 -13.44 14.65 -40.09
CA LYS A 34 -12.13 14.13 -40.47
C LYS A 34 -12.10 12.61 -40.31
N VAL A 35 -11.66 11.91 -41.35
CA VAL A 35 -11.53 10.44 -41.35
C VAL A 35 -10.10 10.04 -41.03
N TRP A 36 -9.95 9.15 -40.06
CA TRP A 36 -8.68 8.68 -39.53
C TRP A 36 -8.59 7.16 -39.56
N ASP A 37 -7.44 6.65 -39.98
CA ASP A 37 -7.08 5.24 -39.86
C ASP A 37 -6.45 4.98 -38.50
N ILE A 38 -7.23 4.34 -37.64
CA ILE A 38 -6.85 4.05 -36.26
C ILE A 38 -6.40 2.60 -36.08
N THR A 39 -6.26 1.83 -37.15
CA THR A 39 -5.97 0.38 -37.11
C THR A 39 -4.77 0.06 -36.20
N GLY A 40 -3.67 0.79 -36.37
CA GLY A 40 -2.46 0.61 -35.56
C GLY A 40 -2.58 1.11 -34.12
N PHE A 41 -3.57 1.95 -33.82
CA PHE A 41 -3.76 2.59 -32.52
C PHE A 41 -4.75 1.84 -31.62
N ILE A 42 -5.52 0.88 -32.16
CA ILE A 42 -6.55 0.12 -31.42
C ILE A 42 -6.00 -0.48 -30.12
N GLY A 43 -4.80 -1.08 -30.18
CA GLY A 43 -4.17 -1.72 -29.03
C GLY A 43 -3.52 -0.75 -28.04
N GLU A 44 -3.27 0.48 -28.46
CA GLU A 44 -2.58 1.51 -27.66
C GLU A 44 -3.56 2.45 -26.94
N HIS A 45 -4.83 2.43 -27.34
CA HIS A 45 -5.83 3.33 -26.80
C HIS A 45 -6.08 3.06 -25.29
N PRO A 46 -5.91 4.07 -24.41
CA PRO A 46 -6.06 3.90 -22.96
C PRO A 46 -7.45 3.42 -22.51
N GLY A 47 -8.50 3.74 -23.27
CA GLY A 47 -9.87 3.26 -23.02
C GLY A 47 -10.10 1.80 -23.44
N GLY A 48 -9.09 1.13 -23.98
CA GLY A 48 -9.13 -0.24 -24.48
C GLY A 48 -9.64 -0.36 -25.93
N PRO A 49 -9.37 -1.51 -26.58
CA PRO A 49 -9.67 -1.73 -28.00
C PRO A 49 -11.16 -1.88 -28.30
N SER A 50 -11.95 -2.40 -27.35
CA SER A 50 -13.38 -2.67 -27.53
C SER A 50 -14.22 -1.40 -27.78
N VAL A 51 -13.80 -0.27 -27.23
CA VAL A 51 -14.47 1.03 -27.43
C VAL A 51 -14.28 1.54 -28.85
N LEU A 52 -13.07 1.40 -29.40
CA LEU A 52 -12.75 1.80 -30.76
C LEU A 52 -13.41 0.89 -31.79
N LEU A 53 -13.36 -0.43 -31.57
CA LEU A 53 -13.99 -1.41 -32.45
C LEU A 53 -15.51 -1.24 -32.56
N ARG A 54 -16.18 -0.77 -31.49
CA ARG A 54 -17.61 -0.44 -31.53
C ARG A 54 -17.93 0.71 -32.48
N CYS A 55 -16.97 1.61 -32.70
CA CYS A 55 -17.14 2.77 -33.57
C CYS A 55 -16.51 2.54 -34.96
N ALA A 56 -15.94 1.36 -35.22
CA ALA A 56 -15.23 1.06 -36.46
C ALA A 56 -16.13 1.26 -37.69
N GLY A 57 -15.59 1.95 -38.69
CA GLY A 57 -16.30 2.29 -39.92
C GLY A 57 -17.44 3.28 -39.74
N SER A 58 -17.51 4.04 -38.64
CA SER A 58 -18.63 4.96 -38.37
C SER A 58 -18.20 6.38 -38.01
N ASN A 59 -19.16 7.31 -37.97
CA ASN A 59 -18.95 8.63 -37.40
C ASN A 59 -19.02 8.57 -35.87
N ALA A 60 -17.84 8.64 -35.24
CA ALA A 60 -17.64 8.49 -33.81
C ALA A 60 -17.68 9.82 -33.04
N THR A 61 -17.92 10.96 -33.70
CA THR A 61 -17.85 12.31 -33.11
C THR A 61 -18.56 12.40 -31.75
N LYS A 62 -19.81 11.94 -31.70
CA LYS A 62 -20.61 11.99 -30.46
C LYS A 62 -20.03 11.14 -29.33
N SER A 63 -19.44 10.00 -29.65
CA SER A 63 -18.80 9.11 -28.66
C SER A 63 -17.45 9.67 -28.23
N PHE A 64 -16.72 10.30 -29.15
CA PHE A 64 -15.44 10.93 -28.93
C PHE A 64 -15.55 12.14 -27.98
N ASP A 65 -16.47 13.06 -28.27
CA ASP A 65 -16.67 14.31 -27.51
C ASP A 65 -17.15 14.10 -26.06
N GLN A 66 -17.62 12.90 -25.73
CA GLN A 66 -18.01 12.55 -24.35
C GLN A 66 -16.82 12.31 -23.44
N VAL A 67 -15.64 12.03 -24.00
CA VAL A 67 -14.47 11.55 -23.23
C VAL A 67 -13.19 12.31 -23.59
N HIS A 68 -13.10 12.85 -24.79
CA HIS A 68 -11.89 13.45 -25.33
C HIS A 68 -12.07 14.95 -25.61
N ALA A 69 -10.97 15.69 -25.45
CA ALA A 69 -10.89 17.05 -25.97
C ALA A 69 -10.91 17.02 -27.51
N PRO A 70 -11.52 18.01 -28.20
CA PRO A 70 -11.69 17.97 -29.66
C PRO A 70 -10.38 17.87 -30.47
N ASP A 71 -9.29 18.37 -29.91
CA ASP A 71 -7.98 18.51 -30.54
C ASP A 71 -7.07 17.28 -30.37
N ILE A 72 -7.34 16.40 -29.39
CA ILE A 72 -6.45 15.26 -29.11
C ILE A 72 -6.31 14.30 -30.29
N ILE A 73 -7.31 14.23 -31.18
CA ILE A 73 -7.24 13.40 -32.38
C ILE A 73 -6.20 13.89 -33.39
N GLU A 74 -5.83 15.17 -33.33
CA GLU A 74 -4.81 15.75 -34.20
C GLU A 74 -3.37 15.37 -33.79
N GLU A 75 -3.19 14.75 -32.62
CA GLU A 75 -1.91 14.16 -32.21
C GLU A 75 -1.59 12.86 -32.97
N LEU A 76 -2.59 12.26 -33.65
CA LEU A 76 -2.34 11.11 -34.51
C LEU A 76 -1.41 11.49 -35.67
N PRO A 77 -0.52 10.58 -36.12
CA PRO A 77 0.39 10.87 -37.22
C PRO A 77 -0.37 11.34 -38.47
N LYS A 78 0.15 12.37 -39.15
CA LYS A 78 -0.53 13.00 -40.30
C LYS A 78 -0.82 12.04 -41.44
N GLU A 79 -0.08 10.94 -41.52
CA GLU A 79 -0.25 9.85 -42.50
C GLU A 79 -1.54 9.05 -42.24
N LYS A 80 -2.04 9.06 -41.00
CA LYS A 80 -3.28 8.40 -40.60
C LYS A 80 -4.53 9.19 -40.99
N PHE A 81 -4.39 10.50 -41.25
CA PHE A 81 -5.48 11.30 -41.78
C PHE A 81 -5.77 10.92 -43.23
N LYS A 82 -6.96 10.35 -43.48
CA LYS A 82 -7.36 9.85 -44.81
C LYS A 82 -8.08 10.89 -45.65
N GLY A 83 -8.85 11.77 -45.04
CA GLY A 83 -9.60 12.79 -45.75
C GLY A 83 -10.80 13.32 -44.98
N PHE A 84 -11.71 13.97 -45.68
CA PHE A 84 -12.90 14.55 -45.07
C PHE A 84 -14.12 13.68 -45.33
N LEU A 85 -14.96 13.46 -44.32
CA LEU A 85 -16.22 12.75 -44.50
C LEU A 85 -17.18 13.64 -45.30
N GLU A 86 -17.84 13.06 -46.29
CA GLU A 86 -18.89 13.73 -47.06
C GLU A 86 -20.04 14.14 -46.14
N GLU A 87 -20.37 15.43 -46.13
CA GLU A 87 -21.58 15.89 -45.45
C GLU A 87 -22.82 15.44 -46.24
N PRO A 88 -23.87 14.93 -45.58
CA PRO A 88 -25.07 14.49 -46.28
C PRO A 88 -25.65 15.67 -47.06
N SER A 89 -25.74 15.52 -48.40
CA SER A 89 -26.48 16.44 -49.25
C SER A 89 -27.91 16.55 -48.72
N SER A 90 -28.43 17.77 -48.61
CA SER A 90 -29.71 18.12 -47.98
C SER A 90 -30.99 17.51 -48.60
N ASP A 91 -30.88 16.49 -49.47
CA ASP A 91 -32.00 15.91 -50.23
C ASP A 91 -32.17 14.38 -50.11
N VAL A 92 -31.57 13.71 -49.13
CA VAL A 92 -31.91 12.30 -48.86
C VAL A 92 -32.19 12.05 -47.38
N SER A 93 -33.47 12.14 -47.04
CA SER A 93 -34.03 11.57 -45.83
C SER A 93 -33.94 10.03 -45.85
N ALA A 94 -33.49 9.46 -44.73
CA ALA A 94 -33.51 8.05 -44.31
C ALA A 94 -32.27 7.18 -44.60
N SER A 95 -31.49 6.90 -43.55
CA SER A 95 -31.25 5.52 -43.03
C SER A 95 -30.19 5.41 -41.90
N ALA A 96 -29.78 6.47 -41.22
CA ALA A 96 -28.85 6.38 -40.08
C ALA A 96 -29.52 6.03 -38.74
N ALA A 97 -30.45 5.06 -38.74
CA ALA A 97 -31.18 4.62 -37.55
C ALA A 97 -30.96 3.13 -37.28
N GLN A 98 -29.71 2.71 -37.11
CA GLN A 98 -29.37 1.39 -36.57
C GLN A 98 -28.00 1.47 -35.88
N CYS A 99 -28.05 1.86 -34.59
CA CYS A 99 -27.03 1.65 -33.55
C CYS A 99 -27.43 2.32 -32.22
N ALA A 100 -28.54 3.06 -32.16
CA ALA A 100 -28.98 3.78 -30.96
C ALA A 100 -29.96 2.99 -30.05
N ALA A 101 -30.24 1.71 -30.34
CA ALA A 101 -31.16 0.90 -29.56
C ALA A 101 -30.40 -0.15 -28.74
N GLU A 102 -29.77 0.30 -27.67
CA GLU A 102 -29.53 -0.44 -26.42
C GLU A 102 -28.92 0.55 -25.42
N ARG A 103 -29.73 1.54 -25.02
CA ARG A 103 -29.53 2.18 -23.73
C ARG A 103 -30.58 1.62 -22.81
N ASP A 104 -30.10 0.81 -21.88
CA ASP A 104 -30.80 0.51 -20.65
C ASP A 104 -31.24 1.84 -20.02
N THR A 105 -32.54 2.10 -20.03
CA THR A 105 -33.19 3.24 -19.37
C THR A 105 -33.31 2.95 -17.87
N THR A 106 -32.20 2.61 -17.22
CA THR A 106 -32.10 2.61 -15.77
C THR A 106 -31.76 4.03 -15.32
N THR A 107 -32.83 4.79 -15.06
CA THR A 107 -32.89 6.03 -14.26
C THR A 107 -31.77 7.05 -14.52
N ALA A 108 -32.07 8.07 -15.34
CA ALA A 108 -31.30 9.31 -15.32
C ALA A 108 -31.24 9.83 -13.86
N PRO A 109 -30.06 10.19 -13.33
CA PRO A 109 -29.95 10.71 -11.97
C PRO A 109 -30.87 11.92 -11.81
N THR A 110 -31.69 11.92 -10.76
CA THR A 110 -32.46 13.10 -10.37
C THR A 110 -31.45 14.17 -9.98
N ASN A 111 -31.17 15.10 -10.90
CA ASN A 111 -30.25 16.23 -10.75
C ASN A 111 -30.73 17.25 -9.70
N GLU A 112 -31.09 16.81 -8.49
CA GLU A 112 -31.27 17.71 -7.36
C GLU A 112 -29.92 17.87 -6.66
N VAL A 113 -29.10 18.76 -7.23
CA VAL A 113 -27.93 19.28 -6.53
C VAL A 113 -28.46 20.25 -5.47
N PRO A 114 -28.25 20.00 -4.17
CA PRO A 114 -28.76 20.86 -3.12
C PRO A 114 -28.04 22.23 -3.15
N PRO A 115 -28.61 23.28 -2.54
CA PRO A 115 -27.95 24.59 -2.46
C PRO A 115 -26.56 24.48 -1.84
N LEU A 116 -25.59 25.21 -2.38
CA LEU A 116 -24.18 25.10 -1.98
C LEU A 116 -23.98 25.36 -0.48
N GLU A 117 -24.75 26.28 0.08
CA GLU A 117 -24.76 26.63 1.50
C GLU A 117 -25.18 25.47 2.43
N SER A 118 -25.80 24.42 1.88
CA SER A 118 -26.16 23.21 2.65
C SER A 118 -25.09 22.13 2.64
N VAL A 119 -24.02 22.30 1.85
CA VAL A 119 -22.90 21.36 1.75
C VAL A 119 -21.75 21.84 2.63
N LEU A 120 -21.62 21.28 3.83
CA LEU A 120 -20.78 21.83 4.90
C LEU A 120 -19.39 21.17 4.97
N SER A 121 -19.24 19.97 4.40
CA SER A 121 -18.02 19.17 4.49
C SER A 121 -17.70 18.43 3.20
N ALA A 122 -16.46 17.92 3.09
CA ALA A 122 -16.04 17.07 1.97
C ALA A 122 -16.92 15.81 1.81
N ALA A 123 -17.40 15.22 2.92
CA ALA A 123 -18.30 14.07 2.89
C ALA A 123 -19.68 14.43 2.31
N ASP A 124 -20.16 15.66 2.55
CA ASP A 124 -21.43 16.11 1.96
C ASP A 124 -21.30 16.23 0.43
N PHE A 125 -20.15 16.72 -0.07
CA PHE A 125 -19.86 16.74 -1.51
C PHE A 125 -19.83 15.33 -2.11
N GLU A 126 -19.29 14.35 -1.40
CA GLU A 126 -19.26 12.95 -1.83
C GLU A 126 -20.68 12.36 -1.94
N VAL A 127 -21.54 12.61 -0.96
CA VAL A 127 -22.95 12.18 -0.98
C VAL A 127 -23.71 12.82 -2.14
N VAL A 128 -23.52 14.12 -2.39
CA VAL A 128 -24.14 14.82 -3.53
C VAL A 128 -23.63 14.24 -4.85
N ALA A 129 -22.32 14.03 -4.98
CA ALA A 129 -21.70 13.46 -6.18
C ALA A 129 -22.21 12.04 -6.47
N SER A 130 -22.43 11.21 -5.44
CA SER A 130 -22.96 9.85 -5.59
C SER A 130 -24.35 9.77 -6.23
N LYS A 131 -25.14 10.84 -6.13
CA LYS A 131 -26.51 10.94 -6.65
C LYS A 131 -26.58 11.71 -7.96
N ALA A 132 -25.73 12.71 -8.15
CA ALA A 132 -25.74 13.59 -9.31
C ALA A 132 -24.93 13.07 -10.50
N LEU A 133 -23.87 12.30 -10.26
CA LEU A 133 -23.02 11.76 -11.34
C LEU A 133 -23.65 10.54 -12.01
N THR A 134 -23.29 10.29 -13.27
CA THR A 134 -23.68 9.04 -13.93
C THR A 134 -23.03 7.84 -13.21
N PRO A 135 -23.63 6.64 -13.24
CA PRO A 135 -23.06 5.45 -12.58
C PRO A 135 -21.60 5.18 -12.98
N LYS A 136 -21.25 5.37 -14.26
CA LYS A 136 -19.88 5.19 -14.76
C LYS A 136 -18.92 6.24 -14.20
N THR A 137 -19.32 7.51 -14.17
CA THR A 137 -18.50 8.60 -13.63
C THR A 137 -18.29 8.44 -12.13
N TRP A 138 -19.35 8.11 -11.39
CA TRP A 138 -19.26 7.84 -9.96
C TRP A 138 -18.30 6.69 -9.67
N ALA A 139 -18.49 5.53 -10.34
CA ALA A 139 -17.62 4.38 -10.16
C ALA A 139 -16.15 4.68 -10.43
N PHE A 140 -15.83 5.51 -11.43
CA PHE A 140 -14.45 5.90 -11.72
C PHE A 140 -13.81 6.71 -10.58
N TYR A 141 -14.54 7.65 -9.97
CA TYR A 141 -14.00 8.52 -8.93
C TYR A 141 -14.11 7.94 -7.52
N SER A 142 -15.09 7.08 -7.25
CA SER A 142 -15.34 6.53 -5.91
C SER A 142 -14.66 5.18 -5.67
N SER A 143 -14.13 4.53 -6.71
CA SER A 143 -13.46 3.23 -6.59
C SER A 143 -11.97 3.36 -6.28
N ALA A 144 -11.43 2.30 -5.71
CA ALA A 144 -10.02 2.05 -5.47
C ALA A 144 -9.72 0.58 -5.78
N ALA A 145 -8.47 0.16 -5.62
CA ALA A 145 -8.11 -1.23 -5.89
C ALA A 145 -8.84 -2.20 -4.95
N THR A 146 -9.18 -3.38 -5.51
CA THR A 146 -9.68 -4.56 -4.79
C THR A 146 -10.89 -4.30 -3.90
N ASP A 147 -10.73 -4.47 -2.59
CA ASP A 147 -11.69 -4.36 -1.51
C ASP A 147 -11.81 -2.94 -0.95
N LEU A 148 -11.14 -1.96 -1.58
CA LEU A 148 -11.11 -0.55 -1.16
C LEU A 148 -10.42 -0.34 0.20
N ILE A 149 -9.62 -1.32 0.66
CA ILE A 149 -8.90 -1.25 1.94
C ILE A 149 -7.41 -0.97 1.66
N THR A 150 -6.93 0.19 2.08
CA THR A 150 -5.49 0.43 2.24
C THR A 150 -5.13 0.31 3.70
N HIS A 151 -4.46 -0.78 4.08
CA HIS A 151 -3.87 -0.89 5.41
C HIS A 151 -2.67 0.05 5.53
N ALA A 152 -2.52 0.70 6.68
CA ALA A 152 -1.36 1.55 6.95
C ALA A 152 -0.05 0.73 6.83
N PRO A 153 0.94 1.17 6.04
CA PRO A 153 2.19 0.43 5.80
C PRO A 153 3.20 0.58 6.95
N PHE A 154 2.70 0.69 8.18
CA PHE A 154 3.50 0.83 9.38
C PHE A 154 2.86 0.06 10.54
N PHE A 155 3.67 -0.22 11.55
CA PHE A 155 3.24 -0.90 12.76
C PHE A 155 3.92 -0.27 13.97
N ILE A 156 3.36 -0.47 15.16
CA ILE A 156 3.98 -0.02 16.41
C ILE A 156 5.18 -0.91 16.69
N ALA A 157 6.38 -0.35 16.59
CA ALA A 157 7.62 -1.04 16.90
C ALA A 157 7.70 -1.45 18.39
N PRO A 158 8.40 -2.54 18.73
CA PRO A 158 8.46 -3.03 20.09
C PRO A 158 9.23 -2.06 20.99
N ALA A 159 8.51 -1.45 21.94
CA ALA A 159 9.07 -0.59 22.98
C ALA A 159 8.69 -1.15 24.36
N ALA A 160 9.69 -1.27 25.22
CA ALA A 160 9.52 -1.76 26.58
C ALA A 160 9.03 -0.65 27.53
N MET A 161 8.46 -1.05 28.66
CA MET A 161 8.16 -0.17 29.79
C MET A 161 7.27 1.04 29.46
N ALA A 162 6.22 0.84 28.67
CA ALA A 162 5.28 1.92 28.31
C ALA A 162 4.58 2.54 29.55
N ARG A 163 4.55 1.82 30.69
CA ARG A 163 4.04 2.33 31.97
C ARG A 163 4.86 3.48 32.57
N LEU A 164 6.08 3.72 32.09
CA LEU A 164 6.84 4.91 32.45
C LEU A 164 6.23 6.19 31.85
N VAL A 165 5.44 6.05 30.78
CA VAL A 165 4.79 7.18 30.08
C VAL A 165 3.33 7.31 30.47
N HIS A 166 2.58 6.20 30.52
CA HIS A 166 1.15 6.21 30.83
C HIS A 166 0.75 4.98 31.66
N PRO A 167 -0.14 5.08 32.68
CA PRO A 167 -0.52 3.94 33.52
C PRO A 167 -0.97 2.70 32.75
N ASP A 168 -1.74 2.87 31.67
CA ASP A 168 -2.21 1.78 30.80
C ASP A 168 -1.11 1.16 29.93
N GLY A 169 0.01 1.85 29.73
CA GLY A 169 1.17 1.39 28.96
C GLY A 169 0.81 0.70 27.65
N GLU A 170 1.24 -0.56 27.53
CA GLU A 170 1.06 -1.35 26.31
C GLU A 170 -0.41 -1.71 26.03
N LEU A 171 -1.31 -1.67 27.03
CA LEU A 171 -2.74 -1.94 26.82
C LEU A 171 -3.41 -0.83 26.00
N ALA A 172 -2.99 0.42 26.23
CA ALA A 172 -3.47 1.55 25.43
C ALA A 172 -2.96 1.44 23.99
N LEU A 173 -1.73 0.98 23.78
CA LEU A 173 -1.19 0.71 22.45
C LEU A 173 -1.98 -0.37 21.71
N SER A 174 -2.45 -1.42 22.40
CA SER A 174 -3.28 -2.47 21.79
C SER A 174 -4.64 -1.96 21.37
N ARG A 175 -5.29 -1.13 22.21
CA ARG A 175 -6.56 -0.50 21.85
C ARG A 175 -6.41 0.44 20.66
N ALA A 176 -5.36 1.26 20.67
CA ALA A 176 -5.06 2.19 19.59
C ALA A 176 -4.74 1.44 18.29
N SER A 177 -3.90 0.39 18.34
CA SER A 177 -3.53 -0.37 17.14
C SER A 177 -4.75 -1.01 16.48
N ALA A 178 -5.71 -1.50 17.29
CA ALA A 178 -6.97 -2.02 16.80
C ALA A 178 -7.89 -0.97 16.19
N ASN A 179 -7.95 0.22 16.80
CA ASN A 179 -8.74 1.33 16.26
C ASN A 179 -8.19 1.82 14.91
N GLU A 180 -6.85 1.88 14.79
CA GLU A 180 -6.17 2.38 13.59
C GLU A 180 -5.93 1.28 12.54
N GLY A 181 -6.30 0.03 12.80
CA GLY A 181 -6.08 -1.09 11.88
C GLY A 181 -4.60 -1.38 11.60
N ILE A 182 -3.71 -1.10 12.55
CA ILE A 182 -2.26 -1.37 12.46
C ILE A 182 -1.84 -2.47 13.42
N ILE A 183 -0.66 -3.05 13.18
CA ILE A 183 -0.12 -4.11 14.03
C ILE A 183 0.63 -3.51 15.23
N GLN A 184 0.53 -4.13 16.40
CA GLN A 184 1.43 -3.88 17.52
C GLN A 184 2.46 -4.99 17.64
N SER A 185 3.74 -4.63 17.69
CA SER A 185 4.82 -5.53 18.09
C SER A 185 5.10 -5.39 19.58
N ILE A 186 4.88 -6.47 20.34
CA ILE A 186 4.97 -6.47 21.81
C ILE A 186 6.39 -6.81 22.24
N SER A 187 7.00 -6.02 23.12
CA SER A 187 8.36 -6.29 23.62
C SER A 187 8.39 -7.43 24.66
N SER A 188 9.46 -8.23 24.65
CA SER A 188 9.80 -9.15 25.76
C SER A 188 9.97 -8.46 27.11
N ASN A 189 10.22 -7.14 27.11
CA ASN A 189 10.36 -6.30 28.29
C ASN A 189 9.14 -5.38 28.50
N ALA A 190 7.96 -5.76 28.00
CA ALA A 190 6.73 -5.03 28.26
C ALA A 190 6.36 -5.00 29.77
N SER A 191 5.62 -3.97 30.15
CA SER A 191 5.18 -3.75 31.53
C SER A 191 4.07 -4.71 31.97
N TYR A 192 3.26 -5.16 31.03
CA TYR A 192 2.15 -6.10 31.23
C TYR A 192 2.47 -7.47 30.63
N THR A 193 1.74 -8.50 31.10
CA THR A 193 1.88 -9.85 30.53
C THR A 193 1.41 -9.87 29.08
N LEU A 194 1.95 -10.79 28.27
CA LEU A 194 1.56 -10.95 26.87
C LEU A 194 0.05 -11.17 26.73
N ARG A 195 -0.53 -11.99 27.61
CA ARG A 195 -1.98 -12.22 27.67
C ARG A 195 -2.76 -10.93 27.90
N SER A 196 -2.40 -10.16 28.94
CA SER A 196 -3.10 -8.91 29.27
C SER A 196 -3.10 -7.92 28.10
N ILE A 197 -1.95 -7.79 27.42
CA ILE A 197 -1.80 -6.89 26.26
C ILE A 197 -2.70 -7.36 25.11
N MET A 198 -2.62 -8.63 24.72
CA MET A 198 -3.42 -9.14 23.60
C MET A 198 -4.93 -9.15 23.88
N THR A 199 -5.35 -9.32 25.14
CA THR A 199 -6.77 -9.25 25.53
C THR A 199 -7.30 -7.82 25.68
N ALA A 200 -6.45 -6.80 25.58
CA ALA A 200 -6.88 -5.40 25.62
C ALA A 200 -7.47 -4.92 24.28
N ALA A 201 -7.39 -5.73 23.23
CA ALA A 201 -7.96 -5.48 21.91
C ALA A 201 -8.87 -6.65 21.47
N PRO A 202 -9.71 -6.47 20.43
CA PRO A 202 -10.51 -7.57 19.87
C PRO A 202 -9.64 -8.75 19.43
N ALA A 203 -10.18 -9.97 19.50
CA ALA A 203 -9.45 -11.20 19.15
C ALA A 203 -8.96 -11.25 17.69
N THR A 204 -9.54 -10.42 16.81
CA THR A 204 -9.12 -10.26 15.42
C THR A 204 -7.85 -9.41 15.25
N GLN A 205 -7.45 -8.64 16.27
CA GLN A 205 -6.28 -7.78 16.21
C GLN A 205 -5.00 -8.61 16.01
N PRO A 206 -4.25 -8.38 14.93
CA PRO A 206 -2.94 -9.02 14.76
C PRO A 206 -1.90 -8.42 15.72
N PHE A 207 -1.07 -9.30 16.27
CA PHE A 207 0.06 -8.94 17.11
C PHE A 207 1.33 -9.65 16.66
N PHE A 208 2.44 -8.93 16.71
CA PHE A 208 3.78 -9.51 16.65
C PHE A 208 4.38 -9.57 18.05
N PHE A 209 5.33 -10.47 18.26
CA PHE A 209 6.07 -10.55 19.52
C PHE A 209 7.57 -10.43 19.28
N GLN A 210 8.18 -9.41 19.88
CA GLN A 210 9.61 -9.22 19.89
C GLN A 210 10.26 -10.07 20.98
N LEU A 211 11.21 -10.89 20.56
CA LEU A 211 11.91 -11.84 21.40
C LEU A 211 13.34 -11.38 21.71
N TYR A 212 13.66 -11.38 22.99
CA TYR A 212 15.03 -11.50 23.48
C TYR A 212 15.28 -12.91 23.98
N ILE A 213 16.38 -13.52 23.55
CA ILE A 213 16.75 -14.87 23.97
C ILE A 213 17.28 -14.80 25.40
N ASN A 214 16.69 -15.59 26.29
CA ASN A 214 17.17 -15.76 27.65
C ASN A 214 18.35 -16.74 27.67
N SER A 215 19.38 -16.46 28.48
CA SER A 215 20.50 -17.38 28.70
C SER A 215 20.06 -18.77 29.17
N GLU A 216 18.91 -18.87 29.85
CA GLU A 216 18.23 -20.13 30.12
C GLU A 216 17.24 -20.44 28.98
N ARG A 217 17.72 -21.16 27.97
CA ARG A 217 16.96 -21.50 26.74
C ARG A 217 15.54 -22.01 26.98
N GLN A 218 15.34 -22.81 28.02
CA GLN A 218 14.03 -23.37 28.37
C GLN A 218 12.98 -22.28 28.64
N LYS A 219 13.36 -21.16 29.27
CA LYS A 219 12.47 -20.01 29.50
C LYS A 219 12.01 -19.38 28.19
N THR A 220 12.92 -19.29 27.22
CA THR A 220 12.59 -18.78 25.87
C THR A 220 11.60 -19.70 25.17
N ILE A 221 11.78 -21.02 25.25
CA ILE A 221 10.87 -22.02 24.66
C ILE A 221 9.46 -21.89 25.26
N GLU A 222 9.34 -21.72 26.58
CA GLU A 222 8.04 -21.56 27.25
C GLU A 222 7.31 -20.28 26.81
N ILE A 223 8.04 -19.17 26.72
CA ILE A 223 7.48 -17.90 26.23
C ILE A 223 7.01 -18.04 24.77
N LEU A 224 7.80 -18.68 23.90
CA LEU A 224 7.43 -18.92 22.51
C LEU A 224 6.14 -19.76 22.37
N LYS A 225 6.04 -20.85 23.15
CA LYS A 225 4.83 -21.68 23.20
C LYS A 225 3.61 -20.90 23.69
N SER A 226 3.78 -20.06 24.72
CA SER A 226 2.71 -19.20 25.21
C SER A 226 2.32 -18.11 24.20
N ALA A 227 3.27 -17.53 23.47
CA ALA A 227 3.01 -16.54 22.44
C ALA A 227 2.19 -17.16 21.29
N ARG A 228 2.57 -18.36 20.86
CA ARG A 228 1.83 -19.13 19.85
C ARG A 228 0.40 -19.44 20.29
N SER A 229 0.20 -19.91 21.52
CA SER A 229 -1.14 -20.26 22.01
C SER A 229 -2.06 -19.05 22.16
N LEU A 230 -1.51 -17.85 22.32
CA LEU A 230 -2.27 -16.60 22.33
C LEU A 230 -2.57 -16.05 20.92
N GLY A 231 -1.99 -16.63 19.87
CA GLY A 231 -2.27 -16.25 18.48
C GLY A 231 -1.35 -15.19 17.88
N ILE A 232 -0.12 -15.03 18.41
CA ILE A 232 0.91 -14.19 17.78
C ILE A 232 1.14 -14.59 16.33
N LYS A 233 1.30 -13.59 15.45
CA LYS A 233 1.44 -13.79 13.99
C LYS A 233 2.88 -13.91 13.51
N ALA A 234 3.86 -13.37 14.26
CA ALA A 234 5.28 -13.50 13.94
C ALA A 234 6.16 -13.22 15.17
N ILE A 235 7.36 -13.78 15.19
CA ILE A 235 8.39 -13.53 16.20
C ILE A 235 9.48 -12.62 15.63
N PHE A 236 9.76 -11.52 16.31
CA PHE A 236 10.85 -10.60 15.97
C PHE A 236 12.06 -10.91 16.85
N VAL A 237 12.98 -11.76 16.37
CA VAL A 237 14.21 -12.11 17.09
C VAL A 237 15.16 -10.91 17.03
N THR A 238 15.46 -10.33 18.19
CA THR A 238 16.29 -9.12 18.27
C THR A 238 17.76 -9.47 18.43
N VAL A 239 18.58 -9.11 17.43
CA VAL A 239 20.00 -9.46 17.37
C VAL A 239 20.94 -8.26 17.51
N ASP A 240 20.42 -7.04 17.52
CA ASP A 240 21.20 -5.79 17.61
C ASP A 240 21.57 -5.37 19.05
N ALA A 241 21.21 -6.15 20.08
CA ALA A 241 21.43 -5.80 21.48
C ALA A 241 21.90 -6.98 22.38
N PRO A 242 22.92 -7.77 21.97
CA PRO A 242 23.48 -8.82 22.85
C PRO A 242 24.18 -8.21 24.07
N VAL A 243 24.71 -6.99 23.92
CA VAL A 243 25.19 -6.16 25.02
C VAL A 243 24.37 -4.87 25.03
N PRO A 244 23.90 -4.38 26.19
CA PRO A 244 23.10 -3.15 26.24
C PRO A 244 23.92 -1.95 25.79
N GLY A 245 23.37 -1.14 24.89
CA GLY A 245 24.01 0.12 24.46
C GLY A 245 24.19 1.11 25.62
N LYS A 246 25.22 1.95 25.50
CA LYS A 246 25.58 2.91 26.54
C LYS A 246 24.69 4.15 26.47
N ARG A 247 23.58 4.13 27.21
CA ARG A 247 22.63 5.25 27.28
C ARG A 247 22.98 6.19 28.43
N GLU A 248 23.84 7.17 28.19
CA GLU A 248 24.38 8.00 29.27
C GLU A 248 23.33 8.79 30.07
N ALA A 249 22.29 9.30 29.40
CA ALA A 249 21.20 9.99 30.07
C ALA A 249 20.45 9.09 31.07
N ASP A 250 20.28 7.81 30.72
CA ASP A 250 19.67 6.79 31.59
C ASP A 250 20.57 6.46 32.79
N GLU A 251 21.89 6.53 32.62
CA GLU A 251 22.86 6.31 33.70
C GLU A 251 22.95 7.50 34.66
N ARG A 252 22.74 8.72 34.17
CA ARG A 252 22.70 9.94 35.00
C ARG A 252 21.41 10.08 35.79
N ALA A 253 20.31 9.51 35.29
CA ALA A 253 19.03 9.57 35.97
C ALA A 253 19.03 8.73 37.27
N ALA A 254 18.62 9.36 38.37
CA ALA A 254 18.42 8.66 39.64
C ALA A 254 17.21 7.74 39.55
N GLN A 255 17.39 6.44 39.75
CA GLN A 255 16.26 5.50 39.79
C GLN A 255 15.57 5.56 41.16
N ALA A 256 14.35 6.11 41.19
CA ALA A 256 13.45 6.03 42.34
C ALA A 256 12.56 4.77 42.32
N VAL A 257 12.53 4.02 41.20
CA VAL A 257 11.53 2.97 40.96
C VAL A 257 12.18 1.66 40.54
N THR A 258 11.91 0.59 41.28
CA THR A 258 12.18 -0.79 40.87
C THR A 258 11.16 -1.21 39.83
N VAL A 259 11.61 -1.45 38.59
CA VAL A 259 10.77 -1.92 37.49
C VAL A 259 11.03 -3.41 37.26
N ARG A 260 10.00 -4.14 36.85
CA ARG A 260 10.07 -5.57 36.48
C ARG A 260 9.28 -5.82 35.21
N SER A 261 9.88 -6.53 34.26
CA SER A 261 9.17 -7.06 33.10
C SER A 261 8.24 -8.20 33.53
N ALA A 262 6.99 -8.12 33.10
CA ALA A 262 5.99 -9.14 33.37
C ALA A 262 6.16 -10.39 32.47
N ILE A 263 6.88 -10.26 31.35
CA ILE A 263 7.07 -11.34 30.36
C ILE A 263 8.41 -12.02 30.58
N SER A 264 9.53 -11.32 30.39
CA SER A 264 10.87 -11.87 30.54
C SER A 264 11.30 -12.10 31.99
N GLY A 265 10.64 -11.44 32.95
CA GLY A 265 11.05 -11.44 34.35
C GLY A 265 12.28 -10.57 34.64
N GLY A 266 12.80 -9.81 33.67
CA GLY A 266 13.89 -8.86 33.85
C GLY A 266 13.60 -7.85 34.98
N LYS A 267 14.61 -7.53 35.79
CA LYS A 267 14.49 -6.68 36.99
C LYS A 267 15.56 -5.60 37.02
N SER A 268 15.20 -4.40 37.48
CA SER A 268 16.16 -3.32 37.68
C SER A 268 16.58 -3.30 39.13
N SER A 269 17.69 -3.97 39.45
CA SER A 269 18.35 -3.81 40.76
C SER A 269 19.66 -3.07 40.60
N LYS A 270 19.87 -2.04 41.43
CA LYS A 270 21.09 -1.22 41.41
C LYS A 270 22.31 -2.10 41.61
N ASP A 271 23.31 -1.95 40.75
CA ASP A 271 24.60 -2.64 40.86
C ASP A 271 25.74 -1.61 41.07
N LYS A 272 26.97 -2.08 41.24
CA LYS A 272 28.16 -1.22 41.39
C LYS A 272 28.59 -0.52 40.09
N LYS A 273 27.94 -0.80 38.95
CA LYS A 273 28.34 -0.36 37.60
C LYS A 273 27.48 0.78 37.05
N GLY A 274 26.46 1.22 37.79
CA GLY A 274 25.62 2.39 37.46
C GLY A 274 24.13 2.13 37.68
N SER A 275 23.27 2.97 37.13
CA SER A 275 21.80 2.89 37.32
C SER A 275 20.98 2.88 36.03
N GLY A 276 21.60 2.72 34.85
CA GLY A 276 20.85 2.70 33.58
C GLY A 276 19.84 1.56 33.50
N LEU A 277 18.55 1.89 33.38
CA LEU A 277 17.44 0.94 33.28
C LEU A 277 17.63 -0.07 32.13
N GLY A 278 18.16 0.41 31.00
CA GLY A 278 18.39 -0.46 29.83
C GLY A 278 19.39 -1.56 30.10
N ARG A 279 20.46 -1.22 30.81
CA ARG A 279 21.50 -2.18 31.19
C ARG A 279 20.94 -3.21 32.16
N LEU A 280 20.23 -2.76 33.18
CA LEU A 280 19.72 -3.63 34.24
C LEU A 280 18.63 -4.58 33.72
N MET A 281 17.73 -4.10 32.85
CA MET A 281 16.68 -4.93 32.26
C MET A 281 17.21 -6.02 31.32
N ALA A 282 18.38 -5.80 30.71
CA ALA A 282 18.92 -6.65 29.67
C ALA A 282 19.91 -7.72 30.18
N GLN A 283 20.10 -7.84 31.50
CA GLN A 283 21.07 -8.78 32.08
C GLN A 283 20.78 -10.26 31.78
N TYR A 284 19.52 -10.61 31.53
CA TYR A 284 19.11 -11.98 31.22
C TYR A 284 19.35 -12.38 29.76
N ILE A 285 19.67 -11.42 28.90
CA ILE A 285 19.78 -11.62 27.46
C ILE A 285 21.03 -12.43 27.17
N ASP A 286 20.85 -13.51 26.40
CA ASP A 286 21.94 -14.34 25.93
C ASP A 286 22.82 -13.59 24.94
N LYS A 287 24.13 -13.59 25.20
CA LYS A 287 25.15 -12.93 24.38
C LYS A 287 25.76 -13.87 23.35
N SER A 288 25.45 -15.16 23.44
CA SER A 288 26.01 -16.23 22.61
C SER A 288 25.14 -16.63 21.43
N LEU A 289 24.06 -15.89 21.16
CA LEU A 289 23.14 -16.17 20.07
C LEU A 289 23.87 -16.24 18.72
N THR A 290 23.65 -17.32 17.98
CA THR A 290 24.23 -17.55 16.65
C THR A 290 23.15 -17.86 15.61
N TRP A 291 23.54 -17.89 14.34
CA TRP A 291 22.64 -18.29 13.25
C TRP A 291 22.04 -19.70 13.42
N ASN A 292 22.79 -20.63 14.02
CA ASN A 292 22.33 -22.01 14.24
C ASN A 292 21.13 -22.07 15.20
N ASP A 293 20.97 -21.07 16.08
CA ASP A 293 19.88 -21.02 17.04
C ASP A 293 18.52 -20.73 16.39
N LEU A 294 18.49 -20.17 15.19
CA LEU A 294 17.25 -19.90 14.46
C LEU A 294 16.44 -21.18 14.21
N SER A 295 17.13 -22.32 14.05
CA SER A 295 16.50 -23.63 13.83
C SER A 295 15.54 -24.01 14.95
N TRP A 296 16.01 -23.96 16.20
CA TRP A 296 15.18 -24.32 17.35
C TRP A 296 14.19 -23.22 17.73
N ILE A 297 14.51 -21.95 17.47
CA ILE A 297 13.56 -20.85 17.66
C ILE A 297 12.36 -21.05 16.73
N ARG A 298 12.61 -21.46 15.47
CA ARG A 298 11.55 -21.78 14.50
C ARG A 298 10.70 -22.93 14.99
N GLU A 299 11.31 -24.03 15.42
CA GLU A 299 10.60 -25.19 15.95
C GLU A 299 9.72 -24.83 17.17
N ALA A 300 10.27 -24.08 18.12
CA ALA A 300 9.57 -23.71 19.34
C ALA A 300 8.45 -22.68 19.10
N SER A 301 8.65 -21.73 18.19
CA SER A 301 7.69 -20.67 17.89
C SER A 301 6.52 -21.15 17.02
N GLY A 302 6.80 -21.95 15.98
CA GLY A 302 5.80 -22.42 15.02
C GLY A 302 5.09 -21.31 14.23
N VAL A 303 5.70 -20.12 14.14
CA VAL A 303 5.20 -18.96 13.38
C VAL A 303 6.37 -18.30 12.63
N PRO A 304 6.13 -17.42 11.64
CA PRO A 304 7.18 -16.72 10.92
C PRO A 304 8.18 -16.00 11.83
N ILE A 305 9.46 -16.04 11.46
CA ILE A 305 10.56 -15.37 12.13
C ILE A 305 10.98 -14.14 11.32
N VAL A 306 11.02 -13.00 12.00
CA VAL A 306 11.59 -11.75 11.53
C VAL A 306 12.89 -11.49 12.29
N LEU A 307 14.01 -11.35 11.57
CA LEU A 307 15.29 -10.99 12.18
C LEU A 307 15.36 -9.46 12.35
N LYS A 308 15.19 -8.99 13.59
CA LYS A 308 15.24 -7.55 13.92
C LYS A 308 16.64 -7.14 14.34
N GLY A 309 17.17 -6.10 13.69
CA GLY A 309 18.47 -5.54 14.03
C GLY A 309 19.56 -5.80 12.99
N VAL A 310 19.17 -6.28 11.80
CA VAL A 310 20.08 -6.46 10.66
C VAL A 310 20.59 -5.10 10.22
N GLN A 311 21.90 -4.99 10.06
CA GLN A 311 22.60 -3.73 9.79
C GLN A 311 23.54 -3.81 8.58
N THR A 312 23.81 -5.00 8.05
CA THR A 312 24.65 -5.22 6.87
C THR A 312 23.90 -6.00 5.78
N ALA A 313 24.33 -5.84 4.53
CA ALA A 313 23.84 -6.66 3.42
C ALA A 313 24.25 -8.14 3.56
N ASP A 314 25.44 -8.40 4.11
CA ASP A 314 25.93 -9.75 4.36
C ASP A 314 25.03 -10.49 5.35
N ASP A 315 24.66 -9.86 6.46
CA ASP A 315 23.72 -10.44 7.43
C ASP A 315 22.32 -10.60 6.80
N ALA A 316 21.88 -9.69 5.93
CA ALA A 316 20.61 -9.84 5.22
C ALA A 316 20.63 -11.07 4.29
N LYS A 317 21.74 -11.30 3.59
CA LYS A 317 21.95 -12.49 2.76
C LYS A 317 21.99 -13.77 3.60
N MET A 318 22.76 -13.76 4.70
CA MET A 318 22.78 -14.88 5.64
C MET A 318 21.38 -15.18 6.20
N ALA A 319 20.56 -14.17 6.45
CA ALA A 319 19.19 -14.36 6.90
C ALA A 319 18.37 -15.19 5.90
N VAL A 320 18.53 -14.93 4.59
CA VAL A 320 17.92 -15.75 3.52
C VAL A 320 18.47 -17.18 3.55
N ASP A 321 19.79 -17.35 3.67
CA ASP A 321 20.44 -18.67 3.68
C ASP A 321 19.99 -19.54 4.88
N TYR A 322 19.72 -18.91 6.03
CA TYR A 322 19.16 -19.56 7.23
C TYR A 322 17.62 -19.61 7.23
N GLY A 323 16.99 -19.16 6.14
CA GLY A 323 15.56 -19.27 5.89
C GLY A 323 14.69 -18.48 6.84
N VAL A 324 15.08 -17.27 7.27
CA VAL A 324 14.16 -16.36 7.97
C VAL A 324 13.08 -15.85 7.02
N ASP A 325 11.91 -15.52 7.56
CA ASP A 325 10.74 -15.13 6.77
C ASP A 325 10.77 -13.64 6.39
N ALA A 326 11.42 -12.81 7.23
CA ALA A 326 11.71 -11.41 6.93
C ALA A 326 12.89 -10.88 7.77
N ILE A 327 13.36 -9.69 7.41
CA ILE A 327 14.31 -8.92 8.21
C ILE A 327 13.71 -7.54 8.54
N LEU A 328 14.11 -6.98 9.68
CA LEU A 328 13.87 -5.58 10.03
C LEU A 328 15.22 -4.88 10.16
N LEU A 329 15.53 -4.05 9.16
CA LEU A 329 16.69 -3.16 9.18
C LEU A 329 16.55 -2.16 10.33
N SER A 330 17.43 -2.25 11.32
CA SER A 330 17.32 -1.45 12.54
C SER A 330 18.64 -1.42 13.28
N ASN A 331 18.96 -0.26 13.87
CA ASN A 331 20.04 -0.09 14.85
C ASN A 331 19.46 0.13 16.26
N HIS A 332 18.30 -0.45 16.54
CA HIS A 332 17.57 -0.26 17.78
C HIS A 332 17.12 1.20 18.05
N GLY A 333 16.94 2.01 16.99
CA GLY A 333 16.64 3.44 17.12
C GLY A 333 17.81 4.25 17.69
N GLY A 334 19.04 3.87 17.33
CA GLY A 334 20.26 4.52 17.82
C GLY A 334 20.58 4.25 19.29
N ARG A 335 20.03 3.16 19.87
CA ARG A 335 20.15 2.86 21.31
C ARG A 335 21.12 1.72 21.63
N SER A 336 21.75 1.14 20.61
CA SER A 336 22.73 0.06 20.75
C SER A 336 24.13 0.52 20.34
N LEU A 337 24.65 0.10 19.17
CA LEU A 337 25.93 0.54 18.64
C LEU A 337 25.83 1.96 18.04
N ASP A 338 26.71 2.85 18.49
CA ASP A 338 26.82 4.22 18.00
C ASP A 338 27.77 4.32 16.80
N GLY A 339 27.62 5.38 15.99
CA GLY A 339 28.45 5.63 14.80
C GLY A 339 28.10 4.76 13.58
N TYR A 340 27.02 3.99 13.64
CA TYR A 340 26.55 3.16 12.53
C TYR A 340 25.57 3.91 11.62
N VAL A 341 25.65 3.64 10.32
CA VAL A 341 24.87 4.36 9.28
C VAL A 341 23.36 4.09 9.43
N VAL A 342 22.53 5.11 9.14
CA VAL A 342 21.06 5.06 9.24
C VAL A 342 20.50 3.88 8.44
N ALA A 343 19.62 3.07 9.03
CA ALA A 343 19.08 1.85 8.42
C ALA A 343 18.47 2.07 7.01
N THR A 344 17.85 3.23 6.76
CA THR A 344 17.27 3.57 5.45
C THR A 344 18.31 3.80 4.35
N SER A 345 19.52 4.26 4.69
CA SER A 345 20.59 4.50 3.71
C SER A 345 21.16 3.23 3.08
N ARG A 346 20.81 2.05 3.61
CA ARG A 346 21.20 0.74 3.10
C ARG A 346 20.18 0.12 2.14
N LEU A 347 18.97 0.69 2.05
CA LEU A 347 17.99 0.26 1.04
C LEU A 347 18.45 0.74 -0.35
N GLY A 348 18.78 -0.19 -1.25
CA GLY A 348 19.14 0.11 -2.64
C GLY A 348 20.64 0.23 -2.95
N GLN A 349 21.53 -0.06 -1.99
CA GLN A 349 22.95 -0.26 -2.27
C GLN A 349 23.20 -1.74 -2.54
N SER A 350 23.17 -2.14 -3.81
CA SER A 350 23.53 -3.48 -4.30
C SER A 350 24.97 -3.52 -4.80
#